data_AF-A0A0B1RQZ9-F1
#
_entry.id   AF-A0A0B1RQZ9-F1
#
_cell.length_a   1.000
_cell.length_b   1.000
_cell.length_c   1.000
_cell.angle_alpha   90.00
_cell.angle_beta   90.00
_cell.angle_gamma   90.00
#
_symmetry.space_group_name_H-M   'P 1'
#
loop_
_entity.id
_entity.type
_entity.pdbx_description
1 polymer ?
#
loop_
_entity_poly.entity_id
_entity_poly.type
_entity_poly.pdbx_seq_one_letter_code
_entity_poly.pdbx_strand_id
1 'polypeptide(L)'
;MSGALNRRIYTLAVIPFVDMLNHEPLARGIAMFDRYSNTYIVRASHCVLEDEQVTVCYGPHDNARLSMEYGFTLPDNPNGKVFALFIALAKKVGVNVSLLHEEALREAGLPCVNYDFVDSLSIIL
;
A
#
# COMPACT_ATOMS: atom_id res chain seq x y z
N MET A 1 7.90 -36.55 -13.16
CA MET A 1 8.60 -35.29 -12.85
C MET A 1 7.61 -34.36 -12.18
N SER A 2 7.71 -34.21 -10.86
CA SER A 2 6.74 -33.50 -10.02
C SER A 2 7.01 -32.00 -10.07
N GLY A 3 6.09 -31.24 -10.67
CA GLY A 3 6.06 -29.79 -10.56
C GLY A 3 5.46 -29.41 -9.20
N ALA A 4 6.30 -29.29 -8.18
CA ALA A 4 5.87 -28.74 -6.90
C ALA A 4 5.60 -27.23 -7.09
N LEU A 5 4.32 -26.88 -7.14
CA LEU A 5 3.87 -25.50 -7.00
C LEU A 5 4.40 -24.99 -5.65
N ASN A 6 5.38 -24.10 -5.67
CA ASN A 6 5.97 -23.48 -4.48
C ASN A 6 4.89 -22.63 -3.80
N ARG A 7 4.05 -23.26 -2.97
CA ARG A 7 3.04 -22.57 -2.16
C ARG A 7 3.77 -21.74 -1.13
N ARG A 8 3.84 -20.42 -1.34
CA ARG A 8 4.23 -19.47 -0.30
C ARG A 8 3.25 -19.64 0.87
N ILE A 9 3.76 -20.14 1.99
CA ILE A 9 3.02 -20.14 3.25
C ILE A 9 3.07 -18.71 3.78
N TYR A 10 1.93 -18.03 3.74
CA TYR A 10 1.77 -16.74 4.41
C TYR A 10 1.45 -17.01 5.89
N THR A 11 2.22 -16.43 6.79
CA THR A 11 1.96 -16.47 8.23
C THR A 11 1.36 -15.12 8.62
N LEU A 12 0.22 -15.16 9.31
CA LEU A 12 -0.40 -13.98 9.92
C LEU A 12 0.05 -13.87 11.37
N ALA A 13 0.40 -12.66 11.80
CA ALA A 13 0.82 -12.38 13.16
C ALA A 13 0.38 -10.97 13.56
N VAL A 14 -0.03 -10.81 14.82
CA VAL A 14 -0.18 -9.50 15.46
C VAL A 14 1.16 -9.15 16.09
N ILE A 15 1.65 -7.93 15.85
CA ILE A 15 2.93 -7.45 16.37
C ILE A 15 2.63 -6.35 17.40
N PRO A 16 2.68 -6.65 18.71
CA PRO A 16 2.38 -5.67 19.74
C PRO A 16 3.22 -4.39 19.58
N PHE A 17 2.63 -3.25 19.89
CA PHE A 17 3.18 -1.89 19.73
C PHE A 17 3.26 -1.42 18.28
N VAL A 18 3.69 -2.27 17.34
CA VAL A 18 3.69 -1.95 15.91
C VAL A 18 2.26 -1.81 15.39
N ASP A 19 1.35 -2.60 15.95
CA ASP A 19 -0.08 -2.57 15.67
C ASP A 19 -0.77 -1.23 16.03
N MET A 20 -0.14 -0.42 16.88
CA MET A 20 -0.63 0.90 17.26
C MET A 20 -0.21 2.02 16.28
N LEU A 21 0.71 1.75 15.34
CA LEU A 21 1.24 2.77 14.43
C LEU A 21 0.26 3.04 13.29
N ASN A 22 -0.09 4.31 13.07
CA ASN A 22 -1.03 4.69 12.02
C ASN A 22 -0.42 4.70 10.62
N HIS A 23 -1.30 4.66 9.61
CA HIS A 23 -0.91 4.67 8.20
C HIS A 23 -0.50 6.06 7.70
N GLU A 24 0.66 6.14 7.05
CA GLU A 24 1.00 7.21 6.12
C GLU A 24 1.52 6.61 4.79
N PRO A 25 0.95 6.97 3.62
CA PRO A 25 1.36 6.40 2.32
C PRO A 25 2.83 6.65 1.98
N LEU A 26 3.38 7.76 2.47
CA LEU A 26 4.76 8.19 2.25
C LEU A 26 5.60 8.06 3.53
N ALA A 27 5.19 7.18 4.47
CA ALA A 27 5.91 6.94 5.71
C ALA A 27 7.39 6.71 5.41
N ARG A 28 8.24 7.52 6.05
CA ARG A 28 9.69 7.48 5.86
C ARG A 28 10.29 6.53 6.88
N GLY A 29 10.19 5.22 6.59
CA GLY A 29 10.72 4.18 7.46
C GLY A 29 10.73 2.80 6.81
N ILE A 30 11.38 1.85 7.49
CA ILE A 30 11.44 0.44 7.12
C ILE A 30 10.78 -0.35 8.23
N ALA A 31 9.83 -1.22 7.87
CA ALA A 31 9.24 -2.22 8.74
C ALA A 31 9.59 -3.61 8.18
N MET A 32 10.30 -4.43 8.96
CA MET A 32 10.79 -5.73 8.49
C MET A 32 10.99 -6.71 9.64
N PHE A 33 10.88 -8.01 9.33
CA PHE A 33 11.28 -9.06 10.25
C PHE A 33 12.75 -9.40 10.04
N ASP A 34 13.60 -9.08 11.01
CA ASP A 34 15.00 -9.51 11.00
C ASP A 34 15.11 -10.96 11.46
N ARG A 35 15.48 -11.84 10.52
CA ARG A 35 15.67 -13.27 10.79
C ARG A 35 16.88 -13.56 11.66
N TYR A 36 17.90 -12.70 11.65
CA TYR A 36 19.10 -12.90 12.45
C TYR A 36 18.83 -12.65 13.94
N SER A 37 18.19 -11.52 14.26
CA SER A 37 17.79 -11.20 15.63
C SER A 37 16.44 -11.81 16.05
N ASN A 38 15.73 -12.47 15.14
CA ASN A 38 14.38 -13.01 15.34
C ASN A 38 13.40 -11.96 15.91
N THR A 39 13.46 -10.74 15.37
CA THR A 39 12.72 -9.58 15.89
C THR A 39 12.09 -8.80 14.75
N TYR A 40 10.87 -8.28 14.96
CA TYR A 40 10.28 -7.32 14.04
C TYR A 40 10.80 -5.92 14.34
N ILE A 41 11.35 -5.25 13.33
CA ILE A 41 12.01 -3.95 13.46
C ILE A 41 11.22 -2.92 12.66
N VAL A 42 10.84 -1.83 13.33
CA VAL A 42 10.39 -0.59 12.70
C VAL A 42 11.46 0.47 12.91
N ARG A 43 11.94 1.07 11.81
CA ARG A 43 12.98 2.10 11.84
C ARG A 43 12.55 3.28 11.00
N ALA A 44 12.42 4.46 11.62
CA ALA A 44 12.26 5.71 10.90
C ALA A 44 13.55 6.04 10.11
N SER A 45 13.40 6.53 8.88
CA SER A 45 14.49 7.04 8.04
C SER A 45 14.63 8.57 8.11
N HIS A 46 13.99 9.18 9.11
CA HIS A 46 14.00 10.62 9.37
C HIS A 46 14.08 10.88 10.89
N CYS A 47 14.41 12.12 11.27
CA CYS A 47 14.31 12.56 12.66
C CYS A 47 12.83 12.73 13.03
N VAL A 48 12.41 12.10 14.11
CA VAL A 48 11.08 12.26 14.71
C VAL A 48 11.22 13.23 15.88
N LEU A 49 10.47 14.33 15.84
CA LEU A 49 10.49 15.36 16.89
C LEU A 49 9.66 14.92 18.12
N GLU A 50 9.84 15.62 19.24
CA GLU A 50 8.96 15.47 20.40
C GLU A 50 7.51 15.76 19.99
N ASP A 51 6.58 14.95 20.47
CA ASP A 51 5.14 14.96 20.12
C ASP A 51 4.81 14.67 18.64
N GLU A 52 5.80 14.35 17.79
CA GLU A 52 5.55 13.89 16.43
C GLU A 52 5.15 12.41 16.41
N GLN A 53 4.13 12.11 15.62
CA GLN A 53 3.64 10.75 15.49
C GLN A 53 4.55 9.90 14.61
N VAL A 54 4.87 8.70 15.07
CA VAL A 54 5.53 7.69 14.22
C VAL A 54 4.49 6.98 13.37
N THR A 55 4.65 7.01 12.06
CA THR A 55 3.76 6.38 11.08
C THR A 55 4.44 5.24 10.32
N VAL A 56 3.63 4.34 9.75
CA VAL A 56 4.08 3.26 8.85
C VAL A 56 3.24 3.21 7.58
N CYS A 57 3.75 2.57 6.53
CA CYS A 57 2.96 2.32 5.33
C CYS A 57 2.36 0.91 5.41
N TYR A 58 1.03 0.78 5.49
CA TYR A 58 0.33 -0.51 5.49
C TYR A 58 0.43 -1.22 4.13
N GLY A 59 0.71 -0.45 3.08
CA GLY A 59 0.83 -0.89 1.70
C GLY A 59 0.23 0.14 0.74
N PRO A 60 0.33 -0.11 -0.58
CA PRO A 60 -0.29 0.74 -1.60
C PRO A 60 -1.81 0.49 -1.64
N HIS A 61 -2.55 0.98 -0.65
CA HIS A 61 -3.99 0.80 -0.51
C HIS A 61 -4.78 2.03 -0.94
N ASP A 62 -5.79 1.85 -1.80
CA ASP A 62 -6.78 2.89 -2.10
C ASP A 62 -7.78 3.08 -0.95
N ASN A 63 -8.64 4.09 -1.08
CA ASN A 63 -9.63 4.40 -0.05
C ASN A 63 -10.72 3.33 0.09
N ALA A 64 -11.00 2.52 -0.94
CA ALA A 64 -11.96 1.43 -0.82
C ALA A 64 -11.41 0.34 0.10
N ARG A 65 -10.13 -0.03 -0.10
CA ARG A 65 -9.43 -0.99 0.75
C ARG A 65 -9.19 -0.47 2.16
N LEU A 66 -8.75 0.78 2.31
CA LEU A 66 -8.58 1.40 3.64
C LEU A 66 -9.90 1.42 4.42
N SER A 67 -11.02 1.72 3.75
CA SER A 67 -12.33 1.73 4.40
C SER A 67 -12.79 0.32 4.79
N MET A 68 -12.53 -0.68 3.96
CA MET A 68 -12.97 -2.06 4.20
C MET A 68 -12.13 -2.77 5.27
N GLU A 69 -10.81 -2.62 5.21
CA GLU A 69 -9.86 -3.37 6.06
C GLU A 69 -9.50 -2.61 7.35
N TYR A 70 -9.51 -1.27 7.33
CA TYR A 70 -8.99 -0.45 8.44
C TYR A 70 -9.98 0.61 8.96
N GLY A 71 -11.14 0.79 8.31
CA GLY A 71 -12.20 1.68 8.79
C GLY A 71 -11.95 3.18 8.61
N PHE A 72 -11.03 3.59 7.73
CA PHE A 72 -10.78 5.01 7.42
C PHE A 72 -10.50 5.27 5.93
N THR A 73 -10.45 6.55 5.53
CA THR A 73 -10.02 6.98 4.19
C THR A 73 -9.04 8.15 4.30
N LEU A 74 -8.22 8.38 3.26
CA LEU A 74 -7.31 9.52 3.20
C LEU A 74 -7.81 10.55 2.17
N PRO A 75 -7.92 11.85 2.52
CA PRO A 75 -8.40 12.90 1.60
C PRO A 75 -7.57 13.01 0.31
N ASP A 76 -6.25 12.86 0.40
CA ASP A 76 -5.31 12.96 -0.72
C ASP A 76 -4.53 11.66 -0.97
N ASN A 77 -5.21 10.51 -0.89
CA ASN A 77 -4.57 9.21 -1.06
C ASN A 77 -3.85 9.10 -2.42
N PRO A 78 -2.50 8.98 -2.47
CA PRO A 78 -1.78 8.82 -3.73
C PRO A 78 -2.11 7.49 -4.41
N ASN A 79 -2.49 6.46 -3.66
CA ASN A 79 -2.83 5.13 -4.17
C ASN A 79 -4.25 5.05 -4.73
N GLY A 80 -5.09 6.07 -4.49
CA GLY A 80 -6.43 6.16 -5.08
C GLY A 80 -6.47 6.74 -6.50
N LYS A 81 -5.32 7.10 -7.08
CA LYS A 81 -5.23 7.95 -8.30
C LYS A 81 -4.76 7.23 -9.58
N VAL A 82 -4.85 5.90 -9.67
CA VAL A 82 -4.44 5.17 -10.90
C VAL A 82 -5.27 5.58 -12.12
N PHE A 83 -6.57 5.80 -11.92
CA PHE A 83 -7.47 6.35 -12.94
C PHE A 83 -7.01 7.73 -13.48
N ALA A 84 -6.68 8.64 -12.57
CA ALA A 84 -6.24 9.99 -12.91
C ALA A 84 -4.89 9.97 -13.66
N LEU A 85 -3.98 9.07 -13.26
CA LEU A 85 -2.69 8.88 -13.94
C LEU A 85 -2.88 8.33 -15.36
N PHE A 86 -3.74 7.33 -15.55
CA PHE A 86 -4.02 6.77 -16.87
C PHE A 86 -4.59 7.82 -17.82
N ILE A 87 -5.54 8.64 -17.36
CA ILE A 87 -6.10 9.75 -18.15
C ILE A 87 -5.04 10.80 -18.47
N ALA A 88 -4.20 11.16 -17.50
CA ALA A 88 -3.13 12.14 -17.71
C ALA A 88 -2.12 11.65 -18.76
N LEU A 89 -1.73 10.38 -18.72
CA LEU A 89 -0.85 9.75 -19.70
C LEU A 89 -1.49 9.68 -21.09
N ALA A 90 -2.75 9.23 -21.17
CA ALA A 90 -3.52 9.16 -22.42
C ALA A 90 -3.59 10.54 -23.10
N LYS A 91 -3.92 11.59 -22.35
CA LYS A 91 -3.93 12.97 -22.85
C LYS A 91 -2.53 13.42 -23.29
N LYS A 92 -1.47 13.05 -22.57
CA LYS A 92 -0.08 13.41 -22.90
C LYS A 92 0.39 12.80 -24.24
N VAL A 93 -0.07 11.60 -24.58
CA VAL A 93 0.25 10.92 -25.85
C VAL A 93 -0.74 11.25 -26.98
N GLY A 94 -1.66 12.19 -26.76
CA GLY A 94 -2.60 12.67 -27.77
C GLY A 94 -3.86 11.81 -27.94
N VAL A 95 -4.13 10.89 -27.02
CA VAL A 95 -5.41 10.16 -27.00
C VAL A 95 -6.50 11.12 -26.50
N ASN A 96 -7.58 11.21 -27.28
CA ASN A 96 -8.73 12.02 -26.92
C ASN A 96 -9.59 11.27 -25.88
N VAL A 97 -9.56 11.75 -24.64
CA VAL A 97 -10.30 11.15 -23.53
C VAL A 97 -11.60 11.93 -23.33
N SER A 98 -12.73 11.32 -23.66
CA SER A 98 -14.08 11.85 -23.40
C SER A 98 -14.67 11.33 -22.08
N LEU A 99 -15.78 11.92 -21.62
CA LEU A 99 -16.52 11.48 -20.42
C LEU A 99 -16.87 9.98 -20.44
N LEU A 100 -17.21 9.43 -21.61
CA LEU A 100 -17.51 8.00 -21.75
C LEU A 100 -16.28 7.12 -21.48
N HIS A 101 -15.09 7.59 -21.85
CA HIS A 101 -13.85 6.87 -21.53
C HIS A 101 -13.55 6.93 -20.04
N GLU A 102 -13.85 8.06 -19.40
CA GLU A 102 -13.74 8.23 -17.95
C GLU A 102 -14.74 7.33 -17.20
N GLU A 103 -15.98 7.21 -17.66
CA GLU A 103 -16.95 6.28 -17.08
C GLU A 103 -16.54 4.81 -17.28
N ALA A 104 -16.13 4.42 -18.50
CA ALA A 104 -15.69 3.05 -18.77
C ALA A 104 -14.49 2.64 -17.91
N LEU A 105 -13.54 3.55 -17.67
CA LEU A 105 -12.40 3.30 -16.80
C LEU A 105 -12.79 3.22 -15.31
N ARG A 106 -13.85 3.92 -14.87
CA ARG A 106 -14.42 3.77 -13.52
C ARG A 106 -15.13 2.42 -13.37
N GLU A 107 -15.92 2.03 -14.36
CA GLU A 107 -16.64 0.75 -14.39
C GLU A 107 -15.70 -0.46 -14.50
N ALA A 108 -14.58 -0.31 -15.20
CA ALA A 108 -13.56 -1.35 -15.33
C ALA A 108 -12.92 -1.75 -13.99
N GLY A 109 -13.07 -0.93 -12.94
CA GLY A 109 -12.57 -1.24 -11.59
C GLY A 109 -11.09 -1.58 -11.57
N LEU A 110 -10.29 -0.89 -12.41
CA LEU A 110 -8.89 -1.24 -12.62
C LEU A 110 -8.13 -1.26 -11.29
N PRO A 111 -7.50 -2.39 -10.92
CA PRO A 111 -6.86 -2.53 -9.63
C PRO A 111 -5.73 -1.51 -9.46
N CYS A 112 -5.73 -0.81 -8.32
CA CYS A 112 -4.70 0.15 -7.92
C CYS A 112 -3.43 -0.49 -7.35
N VAL A 113 -3.16 -1.76 -7.68
CA VAL A 113 -2.13 -2.57 -7.02
C VAL A 113 -0.97 -2.88 -7.95
N ASN A 114 0.17 -2.23 -7.70
CA ASN A 114 1.45 -2.82 -8.04
C ASN A 114 1.72 -3.94 -7.02
N TYR A 115 1.64 -5.19 -7.45
CA TYR A 115 1.91 -6.39 -6.64
C TYR A 115 3.41 -6.73 -6.54
N ASP A 116 4.29 -5.73 -6.66
CA ASP A 116 5.73 -5.93 -6.58
C ASP A 116 6.28 -5.15 -5.39
N PHE A 117 6.06 -5.66 -4.18
CA PHE A 117 7.02 -5.41 -3.10
C PHE A 117 7.39 -6.71 -2.39
N VAL A 118 8.69 -6.94 -2.39
CA VAL A 118 9.39 -8.11 -1.91
C VAL A 118 9.42 -8.03 -0.38
N ASP A 119 9.01 -9.11 0.29
CA ASP A 119 9.30 -9.43 1.70
C ASP A 119 8.81 -8.50 2.83
N SER A 120 8.09 -7.41 2.56
CA SER A 120 7.40 -6.68 3.62
C SER A 120 6.04 -7.31 3.86
N LEU A 121 5.92 -8.10 4.94
CA LEU A 121 4.64 -8.42 5.57
C LEU A 121 3.81 -7.14 5.59
N SER A 122 2.74 -7.08 4.78
CA SER A 122 1.69 -6.10 4.99
C SER A 122 1.33 -6.20 6.46
N ILE A 123 1.43 -5.10 7.20
CA ILE A 123 0.99 -5.05 8.58
C ILE A 123 -0.53 -5.17 8.50
N ILE A 124 -1.02 -6.40 8.52
CA ILE A 124 -2.43 -6.69 8.71
C ILE A 124 -2.60 -6.57 10.22
N LEU A 125 -3.21 -5.47 10.65
CA LEU A 125 -3.68 -5.28 12.01
C LEU A 125 -4.81 -6.28 12.32
#